data_AF-A0A382ZRN0-F1
#
_entry.id   AF-A0A382ZRN0-F1
#
_cell.length_a   1.000
_cell.length_b   1.000
_cell.length_c   1.000
_cell.angle_alpha   90.00
_cell.angle_beta   90.00
_cell.angle_gamma   90.00
#
_symmetry.space_group_name_H-M   'P 1'
#
loop_
_entity.id
_entity.type
_entity.pdbx_description
1 polymer ?
#
loop_
_entity_poly.entity_id
_entity_poly.type
_entity_poly.pdbx_seq_one_letter_code
_entity_poly.pdbx_strand_id
1 'polypeptide(L)'
;MKTGKIAQSRQALVFLSTIALVWMVGFSNSFDRIRNATISYLPTIKNKIDAEKRQEGAKQNPIIYKNPKETNIEARKADLKEFMVRISGSPWGCILALLGYLLLVILYPELIVAIPFIGIGVFALKGGHRFTIHAVPIAAMAAVFLPLCLLELVRRFMKWCKAKVPSDWKWPEKPGEYFSEFGSWIFAMGGVRIVMLVLALALIWPNIQMARERSARLGTVLQQAEVQLLDDIHKASNPGDYVHTWWDWGTAVWS
;
A
#
# COMPACT_ATOMS: atom_id res chain seq x y z
N MET A 1 -10.60 -30.28 34.55
CA MET A 1 -9.55 -30.75 33.61
C MET A 1 -10.09 -30.75 32.17
N LYS A 2 -9.97 -29.64 31.41
CA LYS A 2 -10.35 -29.59 29.97
C LYS A 2 -9.53 -28.58 29.15
N THR A 3 -8.36 -28.15 29.63
CA THR A 3 -7.51 -27.14 28.96
C THR A 3 -6.35 -27.70 28.15
N GLY A 4 -6.08 -29.01 28.21
CA GLY A 4 -4.91 -29.63 27.54
C GLY A 4 -5.05 -29.88 26.04
N LYS A 5 -6.27 -30.07 25.50
CA LYS A 5 -6.45 -30.47 24.09
C LYS A 5 -6.41 -29.31 23.08
N ILE A 6 -6.68 -28.07 23.50
CA ILE A 6 -6.84 -26.93 22.57
C ILE A 6 -5.48 -26.33 22.17
N ALA A 7 -4.50 -26.30 23.09
CA ALA A 7 -3.16 -25.77 22.80
C ALA A 7 -2.40 -26.62 21.77
N GLN A 8 -2.56 -27.95 21.84
CA GLN A 8 -1.92 -28.90 20.93
C GLN A 8 -2.45 -28.77 19.49
N SER A 9 -3.75 -28.54 19.33
CA SER A 9 -4.38 -28.35 18.01
C SER A 9 -3.90 -27.07 17.32
N ARG A 10 -3.72 -25.97 18.07
CA ARG A 10 -3.26 -24.69 17.52
C ARG A 10 -1.79 -24.75 17.08
N GLN A 11 -0.94 -25.45 17.84
CA GLN A 11 0.45 -25.69 17.45
C GLN A 11 0.55 -26.63 16.23
N ALA A 12 -0.27 -27.67 16.17
CA ALA A 12 -0.34 -28.57 15.01
C ALA A 12 -0.79 -27.84 13.73
N LEU A 13 -1.74 -26.90 13.84
CA LEU A 13 -2.21 -26.08 12.73
C LEU A 13 -1.14 -25.13 12.20
N VAL A 14 -0.34 -24.54 13.09
CA VAL A 14 0.81 -23.69 12.71
C VAL A 14 1.92 -24.52 12.05
N PHE A 15 2.16 -25.75 12.53
CA PHE A 15 3.10 -26.66 11.88
C PHE A 15 2.63 -27.11 10.50
N LEU A 16 1.35 -27.45 10.35
CA LEU A 16 0.78 -27.82 9.06
C LEU A 16 0.78 -26.65 8.07
N SER A 17 0.48 -25.43 8.52
CA SER A 17 0.50 -24.26 7.65
C SER A 17 1.91 -23.86 7.22
N THR A 18 2.90 -23.98 8.11
CA THR A 18 4.31 -23.73 7.76
C THR A 18 4.85 -24.77 6.80
N ILE A 19 4.54 -26.06 6.99
CA ILE A 19 4.90 -27.13 6.05
C ILE A 19 4.22 -26.90 4.70
N ALA A 20 2.93 -26.57 4.67
CA ALA A 20 2.20 -26.29 3.44
C ALA A 20 2.77 -25.06 2.70
N LEU A 21 3.18 -24.02 3.42
CA LEU A 21 3.78 -22.82 2.83
C LEU A 21 5.17 -23.10 2.27
N VAL A 22 6.01 -23.88 2.98
CA VAL A 22 7.32 -24.32 2.48
C VAL A 22 7.15 -25.22 1.25
N TRP A 23 6.15 -26.11 1.24
CA TRP A 23 5.88 -26.98 0.10
C TRP A 23 5.33 -26.21 -1.11
N MET A 24 4.47 -25.23 -0.87
CA MET A 24 3.93 -24.35 -1.92
C MET A 24 5.01 -23.44 -2.53
N VAL A 25 5.95 -22.94 -1.72
CA VAL A 25 7.08 -22.11 -2.20
C VAL A 25 8.18 -22.95 -2.86
N GLY A 26 8.46 -24.14 -2.33
CA GLY A 26 9.57 -24.99 -2.76
C GLY A 26 9.27 -25.96 -3.90
N PHE A 27 8.01 -26.40 -4.08
CA PHE A 27 7.65 -27.46 -5.02
C PHE A 27 6.55 -27.10 -6.03
N SER A 28 6.00 -25.87 -6.01
CA SER A 28 4.99 -25.52 -7.00
C SER A 28 5.61 -24.99 -8.30
N ASN A 29 5.25 -25.64 -9.42
CA ASN A 29 5.57 -25.22 -10.79
C ASN A 29 5.24 -23.74 -11.06
N SER A 30 4.34 -23.13 -10.28
CA SER A 30 3.97 -21.71 -10.38
C SER A 30 5.10 -20.76 -10.00
N PHE A 31 5.85 -21.03 -8.92
CA PHE A 31 7.01 -20.20 -8.56
C PHE A 31 8.16 -20.40 -9.52
N ASP A 32 8.36 -21.62 -10.01
CA ASP A 32 9.32 -21.88 -11.08
C ASP A 32 8.95 -21.13 -12.37
N ARG A 33 7.66 -21.08 -12.72
CA ARG A 33 7.16 -20.31 -13.87
C ARG A 33 7.37 -18.81 -13.69
N ILE A 34 7.07 -18.27 -12.50
CA ILE A 34 7.32 -16.86 -12.17
C ILE A 34 8.82 -16.56 -12.20
N ARG A 35 9.66 -17.43 -11.65
CA ARG A 35 11.12 -17.29 -11.66
C ARG A 35 11.66 -17.32 -13.09
N ASN A 36 11.24 -18.28 -13.90
CA ASN A 36 11.68 -18.42 -15.29
C ASN A 36 11.22 -17.24 -16.16
N ALA A 37 9.99 -16.76 -15.96
CA ALA A 37 9.51 -15.52 -16.58
C ALA A 37 10.31 -14.30 -16.08
N THR A 38 10.58 -14.19 -14.78
CA THR A 38 11.36 -13.07 -14.22
C THR A 38 12.78 -13.04 -14.79
N ILE A 39 13.41 -14.22 -14.94
CA ILE A 39 14.72 -14.37 -15.56
C ILE A 39 14.65 -13.98 -17.04
N SER A 40 13.57 -14.29 -17.77
CA SER A 40 13.44 -13.90 -19.19
C SER A 40 13.37 -12.38 -19.39
N TYR A 41 12.77 -11.64 -18.44
CA TYR A 41 12.65 -10.18 -18.49
C TYR A 41 13.86 -9.41 -17.92
N LEU A 42 14.80 -10.07 -17.24
CA LEU A 42 16.03 -9.45 -16.72
C LEU A 42 17.24 -9.84 -17.58
N PRO A 43 17.61 -9.03 -18.59
CA PRO A 43 18.67 -9.38 -19.54
C PRO A 43 20.04 -9.57 -18.86
N THR A 44 20.32 -8.86 -17.76
CA THR A 44 21.61 -8.99 -17.05
C THR A 44 21.76 -10.33 -16.33
N ILE A 45 20.68 -10.87 -15.75
CA ILE A 45 20.69 -12.15 -15.04
C ILE A 45 20.61 -13.29 -16.07
N LYS A 46 19.74 -13.16 -17.07
CA LYS A 46 19.69 -14.06 -18.23
C LYS A 46 21.05 -14.15 -18.91
N ASN A 47 21.72 -13.02 -19.18
CA ASN A 47 23.05 -13.02 -19.79
C ASN A 47 24.13 -13.61 -18.90
N LYS A 48 24.01 -13.60 -17.56
CA LYS A 48 24.95 -14.29 -16.67
C LYS A 48 24.74 -15.80 -16.68
N ILE A 49 23.49 -16.25 -16.55
CA ILE A 49 23.12 -17.68 -16.59
C ILE A 49 23.39 -18.28 -17.98
N ASP A 50 23.06 -17.52 -19.03
CA ASP A 50 23.38 -17.87 -20.39
C ASP A 50 24.87 -17.71 -20.68
N ALA A 51 25.63 -16.81 -20.05
CA ALA A 51 27.10 -16.74 -20.20
C ALA A 51 27.79 -17.97 -19.61
N GLU A 52 27.25 -18.50 -18.51
CA GLU A 52 27.63 -19.82 -17.97
C GLU A 52 27.32 -20.94 -18.98
N LYS A 53 26.20 -20.87 -19.70
CA LYS A 53 25.85 -21.84 -20.77
C LYS A 53 26.51 -21.58 -22.13
N ARG A 54 26.95 -20.34 -22.42
CA ARG A 54 27.51 -19.89 -23.71
C ARG A 54 29.03 -20.08 -23.82
N GLN A 55 29.70 -20.61 -22.80
CA GLN A 55 31.06 -21.14 -23.02
C GLN A 55 31.07 -22.28 -24.05
N GLU A 56 29.92 -22.88 -24.37
CA GLU A 56 29.77 -23.91 -25.41
C GLU A 56 28.99 -23.50 -26.67
N GLY A 57 28.57 -22.23 -26.84
CA GLY A 57 27.69 -21.88 -27.97
C GLY A 57 27.69 -20.41 -28.38
N ALA A 58 28.39 -20.15 -29.49
CA ALA A 58 28.39 -18.97 -30.37
C ALA A 58 27.58 -17.71 -29.96
N LYS A 59 28.33 -16.60 -29.77
CA LYS A 59 27.88 -15.21 -29.63
C LYS A 59 27.06 -14.74 -30.84
N GLN A 60 25.78 -14.48 -30.64
CA GLN A 60 25.08 -13.38 -31.32
C GLN A 60 24.75 -12.31 -30.26
N ASN A 61 25.23 -11.09 -30.47
CA ASN A 61 24.94 -9.97 -29.60
C ASN A 61 23.55 -9.42 -29.95
N PRO A 62 22.52 -9.55 -29.08
CA PRO A 62 21.24 -8.88 -29.32
C PRO A 62 21.45 -7.36 -29.34
N ILE A 63 20.74 -6.67 -30.22
CA ILE A 63 20.76 -5.20 -30.32
C ILE A 63 20.38 -4.62 -28.96
N ILE A 64 21.29 -3.82 -28.37
CA ILE A 64 21.12 -3.24 -27.04
C ILE A 64 20.32 -1.95 -27.18
N TYR A 65 19.03 -1.99 -26.82
CA TYR A 65 18.20 -0.79 -26.75
C TYR A 65 18.42 -0.06 -25.42
N LYS A 66 18.40 1.27 -25.45
CA LYS A 66 18.41 2.09 -24.24
C LYS A 66 17.13 1.81 -23.44
N ASN A 67 17.26 1.58 -22.14
CA ASN A 67 16.12 1.19 -21.30
C ASN A 67 15.17 2.38 -21.09
N PRO A 68 13.93 2.35 -21.60
CA PRO A 68 13.00 3.48 -21.49
C PRO A 68 12.58 3.78 -20.04
N LYS A 69 12.87 2.87 -19.10
CA LYS A 69 12.62 3.06 -17.67
C LYS A 69 13.33 4.30 -17.10
N GLU A 70 14.44 4.74 -17.68
CA GLU A 70 15.18 5.93 -17.21
C GLU A 70 14.60 7.26 -17.71
N THR A 71 13.78 7.22 -18.77
CA THR A 71 13.17 8.40 -19.39
C THR A 71 11.79 8.72 -18.82
N ASN A 72 11.16 7.78 -18.10
CA ASN A 72 9.80 7.95 -17.60
C ASN A 72 9.78 8.85 -16.35
N ILE A 73 9.00 9.92 -16.41
CA ILE A 73 8.83 10.95 -15.36
C ILE A 73 8.43 10.31 -14.02
N GLU A 74 7.71 9.19 -14.04
CA GLU A 74 7.25 8.47 -12.84
C GLU A 74 8.33 7.62 -12.14
N ALA A 75 9.41 7.27 -12.84
CA ALA A 75 10.49 6.42 -12.35
C ALA A 75 11.63 7.20 -11.67
N ARG A 76 11.54 8.53 -11.62
CA ARG A 76 12.52 9.39 -10.95
C ARG A 76 12.60 9.05 -9.46
N LYS A 77 13.82 8.92 -8.92
CA LYS A 77 14.05 8.67 -7.48
C LYS A 77 13.30 9.72 -6.65
N ALA A 78 12.45 9.25 -5.73
CA ALA A 78 11.62 10.09 -4.90
C ALA A 78 12.45 10.72 -3.78
N ASP A 79 12.32 12.05 -3.60
CA ASP A 79 12.78 12.70 -2.38
C ASP A 79 11.89 12.25 -1.21
N LEU A 80 12.48 12.04 -0.04
CA LEU A 80 11.80 11.47 1.12
C LEU A 80 10.67 12.39 1.63
N LYS A 81 10.84 13.70 1.46
CA LYS A 81 9.81 14.70 1.76
C LYS A 81 8.64 14.64 0.77
N GLU A 82 8.93 14.50 -0.53
CA GLU A 82 7.90 14.33 -1.57
C GLU A 82 7.10 13.03 -1.35
N PHE A 83 7.80 11.95 -0.99
CA PHE A 83 7.19 10.68 -0.61
C PHE A 83 6.20 10.82 0.55
N MET A 84 6.61 11.48 1.65
CA MET A 84 5.73 11.70 2.79
C MET A 84 4.50 12.55 2.42
N VAL A 85 4.69 13.63 1.67
CA VAL A 85 3.61 14.49 1.19
C VAL A 85 2.66 13.71 0.28
N ARG A 86 3.16 12.78 -0.54
CA ARG A 86 2.33 11.92 -1.38
C ARG A 86 1.50 10.90 -0.61
N ILE A 87 1.95 10.42 0.54
CA ILE A 87 1.22 9.42 1.34
C ILE A 87 0.11 10.06 2.17
N SER A 88 0.40 11.18 2.85
CA SER A 88 -0.50 11.76 3.87
C SER A 88 -0.82 13.24 3.65
N GLY A 89 -0.39 13.84 2.55
CA GLY A 89 -0.57 15.27 2.24
C GLY A 89 0.35 16.19 3.02
N SER A 90 0.93 15.72 4.12
CA SER A 90 1.85 16.48 4.96
C SER A 90 2.91 15.57 5.60
N PRO A 91 4.15 16.05 5.80
CA PRO A 91 5.19 15.27 6.50
C PRO A 91 4.77 14.90 7.92
N TRP A 92 4.14 15.83 8.64
CA TRP A 92 3.63 15.61 9.99
C TRP A 92 2.54 14.53 10.05
N GLY A 93 1.62 14.53 9.07
CA GLY A 93 0.62 13.47 8.94
C GLY A 93 1.25 12.09 8.71
N CYS A 94 2.38 12.03 7.99
CA CYS A 94 3.07 10.76 7.73
C CYS A 94 3.76 10.23 8.99
N ILE A 95 4.37 11.12 9.77
CA ILE A 95 4.99 10.77 11.06
C ILE A 95 3.92 10.28 12.03
N LEU A 96 2.78 10.97 12.10
CA LEU A 96 1.65 10.60 12.94
C LEU A 96 1.05 9.24 12.52
N ALA A 97 0.95 8.98 11.22
CA ALA A 97 0.55 7.68 10.69
C ALA A 97 1.52 6.56 11.06
N LEU A 98 2.84 6.81 11.02
CA LEU A 98 3.86 5.83 11.37
C LEU A 98 3.82 5.49 12.86
N LEU A 99 3.70 6.49 13.73
CA LEU A 99 3.50 6.29 15.16
C LEU A 99 2.19 5.54 15.45
N GLY A 100 1.11 5.93 14.76
CA GLY A 100 -0.19 5.26 14.85
C GLY A 100 -0.09 3.79 14.46
N TYR A 101 0.62 3.48 13.38
CA TYR A 101 0.77 2.12 12.89
C TYR A 101 1.58 1.27 13.86
N LEU A 102 2.71 1.79 14.37
CA LEU A 102 3.52 1.09 15.37
C LEU A 102 2.69 0.74 16.61
N LEU A 103 1.91 1.71 17.11
CA LEU A 103 1.04 1.49 18.25
C LEU A 103 -0.07 0.47 17.95
N LEU A 104 -0.67 0.54 16.75
CA LEU A 104 -1.71 -0.40 16.32
C LEU A 104 -1.19 -1.84 16.25
N VAL A 105 0.03 -2.05 15.76
CA VAL A 105 0.67 -3.38 15.71
C VAL A 105 0.96 -3.92 17.10
N ILE A 106 1.37 -3.08 18.06
CA ILE A 106 1.60 -3.48 19.46
C ILE A 106 0.29 -3.88 20.14
N LEU A 107 -0.79 -3.12 19.90
CA LEU A 107 -2.10 -3.38 20.52
C LEU A 107 -2.85 -4.53 19.85
N TYR A 108 -2.78 -4.62 18.53
CA TYR A 108 -3.52 -5.53 17.67
C TYR A 108 -2.56 -6.20 16.68
N PRO A 109 -1.94 -7.33 17.05
CA PRO A 109 -0.97 -8.04 16.20
C PRO A 109 -1.58 -8.56 14.90
N GLU A 110 -2.91 -8.59 14.79
CA GLU A 110 -3.62 -8.91 13.54
C GLU A 110 -3.25 -7.96 12.39
N LEU A 111 -2.85 -6.72 12.69
CA LEU A 111 -2.49 -5.72 11.68
C LEU A 111 -1.10 -5.93 11.04
N ILE A 112 -0.35 -6.95 11.48
CA ILE A 112 0.90 -7.39 10.83
C ILE A 112 0.66 -7.77 9.35
N VAL A 113 -0.55 -8.22 9.02
CA VAL A 113 -0.94 -8.53 7.63
C VAL A 113 -0.84 -7.33 6.69
N ALA A 114 -0.83 -6.10 7.22
CA ALA A 114 -0.69 -4.87 6.44
C ALA A 114 0.77 -4.52 6.08
N ILE A 115 1.76 -5.18 6.69
CA ILE A 115 3.20 -4.91 6.46
C ILE A 115 3.60 -5.00 4.98
N PRO A 116 3.19 -6.01 4.19
CA PRO A 116 3.56 -6.10 2.78
C PRO A 116 3.11 -4.89 1.96
N PHE A 117 1.92 -4.34 2.25
CA PHE A 117 1.40 -3.16 1.56
C PHE A 117 2.17 -1.88 1.92
N ILE A 118 2.58 -1.74 3.19
CA ILE A 118 3.50 -0.66 3.59
C ILE A 118 4.86 -0.85 2.90
N GLY A 119 5.35 -2.08 2.82
CA GLY A 119 6.59 -2.42 2.11
C GLY A 119 6.54 -2.04 0.63
N ILE A 120 5.42 -2.31 -0.06
CA ILE A 120 5.18 -1.87 -1.44
C ILE A 120 5.18 -0.34 -1.53
N GLY A 121 4.55 0.34 -0.57
CA GLY A 121 4.59 1.81 -0.50
C GLY A 121 6.01 2.35 -0.35
N VAL A 122 6.79 1.83 0.60
CA VAL A 122 8.19 2.22 0.82
C VAL A 122 9.08 1.90 -0.39
N PHE A 123 8.76 0.84 -1.13
CA PHE A 123 9.43 0.52 -2.39
C PHE A 123 9.33 1.66 -3.41
N ALA A 124 8.36 2.57 -3.30
CA ALA A 124 8.28 3.76 -4.16
C ALA A 124 9.54 4.64 -4.14
N LEU A 125 10.30 4.66 -3.03
CA LEU A 125 11.56 5.39 -2.94
C LEU A 125 12.61 4.90 -3.96
N LYS A 126 12.54 3.62 -4.36
CA LYS A 126 13.45 3.00 -5.34
C LYS A 126 12.77 2.65 -6.67
N GLY A 127 11.48 2.30 -6.64
CA GLY A 127 10.71 1.77 -7.76
C GLY A 127 9.88 2.81 -8.51
N GLY A 128 9.84 4.06 -8.05
CA GLY A 128 9.07 5.13 -8.65
C GLY A 128 7.76 5.41 -7.93
N HIS A 129 7.22 6.58 -8.21
CA HIS A 129 6.19 7.26 -7.44
C HIS A 129 4.80 6.58 -7.44
N ARG A 130 4.55 5.68 -8.38
CA ARG A 130 3.27 4.97 -8.53
C ARG A 130 2.95 4.01 -7.38
N PHE A 131 3.96 3.50 -6.68
CA PHE A 131 3.76 2.50 -5.64
C PHE A 131 3.27 3.10 -4.31
N THR A 132 3.31 4.43 -4.14
CA THR A 132 2.89 5.09 -2.89
C THR A 132 1.42 4.85 -2.58
N ILE A 133 0.58 4.63 -3.60
CA ILE A 133 -0.88 4.45 -3.47
C ILE A 133 -1.26 3.29 -2.54
N HIS A 134 -0.40 2.26 -2.42
CA HIS A 134 -0.68 1.09 -1.59
C HIS A 134 -0.51 1.36 -0.09
N ALA A 135 0.31 2.34 0.29
CA ALA A 135 0.52 2.71 1.70
C ALA A 135 -0.47 3.77 2.19
N VAL A 136 -1.08 4.55 1.29
CA VAL A 136 -2.04 5.63 1.63
C VAL A 136 -3.18 5.16 2.55
N PRO A 137 -3.98 4.12 2.20
CA PRO A 137 -5.12 3.74 3.04
C PRO A 137 -4.70 3.24 4.43
N ILE A 138 -3.55 2.57 4.50
CA ILE A 138 -3.03 2.04 5.76
C ILE A 138 -2.51 3.19 6.63
N ALA A 139 -1.81 4.15 6.05
CA ALA A 139 -1.36 5.35 6.74
C ALA A 139 -2.54 6.19 7.26
N ALA A 140 -3.59 6.37 6.44
CA ALA A 140 -4.79 7.10 6.83
C ALA A 140 -5.50 6.43 8.02
N MET A 141 -5.70 5.11 7.94
CA MET A 141 -6.28 4.33 9.03
C MET A 141 -5.42 4.45 10.30
N ALA A 142 -4.12 4.20 10.20
CA ALA A 142 -3.20 4.28 11.34
C ALA A 142 -3.21 5.66 12.02
N ALA A 143 -3.26 6.74 11.24
CA ALA A 143 -3.32 8.10 11.76
C ALA A 143 -4.64 8.41 12.49
N VAL A 144 -5.78 8.05 11.89
CA VAL A 144 -7.11 8.32 12.47
C VAL A 144 -7.37 7.49 13.72
N PHE A 145 -6.90 6.24 13.76
CA PHE A 145 -7.07 5.35 14.91
C PHE A 145 -6.09 5.62 16.07
N LEU A 146 -5.10 6.51 15.90
CA LEU A 146 -4.13 6.85 16.94
C LEU A 146 -4.77 7.22 18.29
N PRO A 147 -5.79 8.10 18.38
CA PRO A 147 -6.41 8.47 19.65
C PRO A 147 -7.10 7.30 20.37
N LEU A 148 -7.75 6.40 19.61
CA LEU A 148 -8.33 5.17 20.17
C LEU A 148 -7.25 4.23 20.69
N CYS A 149 -6.15 4.09 19.94
CA CYS A 149 -5.04 3.26 20.36
C CYS A 149 -4.38 3.78 21.65
N LEU A 150 -4.26 5.09 21.81
CA LEU A 150 -3.76 5.69 23.05
C LEU A 150 -4.70 5.39 24.23
N LEU A 151 -6.01 5.49 24.03
CA LEU A 151 -6.98 5.17 25.07
C LEU A 151 -6.94 3.68 25.46
N GLU A 152 -6.85 2.79 24.48
CA GLU A 152 -6.71 1.35 24.71
C GLU A 152 -5.40 1.02 25.44
N LEU A 153 -4.30 1.70 25.10
CA LEU A 153 -3.03 1.57 25.80
C LEU A 153 -3.18 1.97 27.28
N VAL A 154 -3.82 3.11 27.55
CA VAL A 154 -4.13 3.56 28.92
C VAL A 154 -5.01 2.53 29.64
N ARG A 155 -6.01 1.95 28.98
CA ARG A 155 -6.85 0.92 29.59
C ARG A 155 -6.05 -0.33 29.95
N ARG A 156 -5.20 -0.83 29.04
CA ARG A 156 -4.33 -2.00 29.29
C ARG A 156 -3.35 -1.71 30.43
N PHE A 157 -2.80 -0.50 30.49
CA PHE A 157 -1.93 -0.06 31.56
C PHE A 157 -2.66 0.02 32.92
N MET A 158 -3.84 0.63 32.97
CA MET A 158 -4.65 0.69 34.20
C MET A 158 -5.08 -0.71 34.67
N LYS A 159 -5.38 -1.63 33.74
CA LYS A 159 -5.66 -3.03 34.05
C LYS A 159 -4.44 -3.73 34.66
N TRP A 160 -3.25 -3.45 34.13
CA TRP A 160 -1.99 -3.94 34.70
C TRP A 160 -1.76 -3.42 36.13
N CYS A 161 -2.10 -2.17 36.40
CA CYS A 161 -2.11 -1.57 37.73
C CYS A 161 -3.25 -2.05 38.65
N LYS A 162 -4.05 -3.05 38.24
CA LYS A 162 -5.22 -3.58 38.96
C LYS A 162 -6.31 -2.53 39.29
N ALA A 163 -6.36 -1.43 38.54
CA ALA A 163 -7.44 -0.46 38.68
C ALA A 163 -8.77 -1.05 38.16
N LYS A 164 -9.91 -0.50 38.59
CA LYS A 164 -11.21 -0.84 38.02
C LYS A 164 -11.31 -0.26 36.60
N VAL A 165 -11.42 -1.13 35.61
CA VAL A 165 -11.51 -0.76 34.19
C VAL A 165 -12.57 -1.61 33.49
N PRO A 166 -13.28 -1.08 32.47
CA PRO A 166 -14.22 -1.86 31.69
C PRO A 166 -13.56 -3.09 31.05
N SER A 167 -14.24 -4.24 31.11
CA SER A 167 -13.77 -5.48 30.48
C SER A 167 -13.78 -5.38 28.96
N ASP A 168 -14.88 -4.86 28.40
CA ASP A 168 -15.14 -4.73 26.96
C ASP A 168 -15.74 -3.36 26.60
N TRP A 169 -15.67 -3.01 25.31
CA TRP A 169 -16.28 -1.80 24.71
C TRP A 169 -17.71 -2.00 24.22
N LYS A 170 -18.32 -3.15 24.57
CA LYS A 170 -19.71 -3.43 24.22
C LYS A 170 -20.62 -2.57 25.08
N TRP A 171 -21.78 -2.22 24.50
CA TRP A 171 -22.80 -1.52 25.27
C TRP A 171 -23.28 -2.42 26.43
N PRO A 172 -23.28 -1.93 27.67
CA PRO A 172 -23.70 -2.72 28.83
C PRO A 172 -25.21 -2.99 28.80
N GLU A 173 -25.63 -4.17 29.24
CA GLU A 173 -27.06 -4.51 29.38
C GLU A 173 -27.76 -3.61 30.43
N LYS A 174 -27.01 -3.10 31.41
CA LYS A 174 -27.47 -2.16 32.43
C LYS A 174 -26.71 -0.82 32.34
N PRO A 175 -27.22 0.17 31.59
CA PRO A 175 -26.52 1.43 31.36
C PRO A 175 -26.38 2.30 32.62
N GLY A 176 -27.35 2.25 33.54
CA GLY A 176 -27.34 3.08 34.76
C GLY A 176 -26.23 2.69 35.75
N GLU A 177 -26.10 1.40 36.06
CA GLU A 177 -25.03 0.88 36.94
C GLU A 177 -23.65 1.12 36.31
N TYR A 178 -23.51 0.87 35.00
CA TYR A 178 -22.26 1.10 34.28
C TYR A 178 -21.84 2.58 34.25
N PHE A 179 -22.80 3.51 34.12
CA PHE A 179 -22.50 4.94 34.16
C PHE A 179 -22.00 5.39 35.53
N SER A 180 -22.56 4.83 36.61
CA SER A 180 -22.13 5.15 37.98
C SER A 180 -20.71 4.64 38.28
N GLU A 181 -20.33 3.47 37.77
CA GLU A 181 -19.02 2.87 38.03
C GLU A 181 -17.93 3.33 37.04
N PHE A 182 -18.28 3.57 35.78
CA PHE A 182 -17.34 3.83 34.69
C PHE A 182 -17.63 5.11 33.90
N GLY A 183 -18.36 6.08 34.48
CA GLY A 183 -18.75 7.33 33.80
C GLY A 183 -17.58 8.05 33.12
N SER A 184 -16.42 8.16 33.80
CA SER A 184 -15.21 8.77 33.22
C SER A 184 -14.74 8.09 31.93
N TRP A 185 -14.84 6.75 31.83
CA TRP A 185 -14.48 6.00 30.63
C TRP A 185 -15.44 6.22 29.48
N ILE A 186 -16.73 6.42 29.76
CA ILE A 186 -17.74 6.74 28.73
C ILE A 186 -17.45 8.10 28.13
N PHE A 187 -17.16 9.10 28.97
CA PHE A 187 -16.79 10.43 28.49
C PHE A 187 -15.46 10.42 27.74
N ALA A 188 -14.46 9.67 28.21
CA ALA A 188 -13.21 9.49 27.49
C ALA A 188 -13.43 8.85 26.10
N MET A 189 -14.30 7.84 26.02
CA MET A 189 -14.66 7.21 24.75
C MET A 189 -15.40 8.14 23.79
N GLY A 190 -16.37 8.89 24.31
CA GLY A 190 -17.07 9.93 23.54
C GLY A 190 -16.09 10.97 23.01
N GLY A 191 -15.25 11.51 23.89
CA GLY A 191 -14.23 12.50 23.56
C GLY A 191 -13.26 12.01 22.49
N VAL A 192 -12.74 10.79 22.63
CA VAL A 192 -11.82 10.20 21.65
C VAL A 192 -12.49 10.02 20.28
N ARG A 193 -13.77 9.64 20.22
CA ARG A 193 -14.50 9.54 18.94
C ARG A 193 -14.67 10.89 18.25
N ILE A 194 -14.96 11.95 19.01
CA ILE A 194 -15.02 13.31 18.47
C ILE A 194 -13.63 13.73 17.97
N VAL A 195 -12.58 13.48 18.75
CA VAL A 195 -11.20 13.77 18.36
C VAL A 195 -10.80 13.04 17.07
N MET A 196 -11.19 11.77 16.90
CA MET A 196 -10.93 11.04 15.65
C MET A 196 -11.61 11.70 14.45
N LEU A 197 -12.86 12.13 14.58
CA LEU A 197 -13.58 12.80 13.49
C LEU A 197 -12.90 14.12 13.11
N VAL A 198 -12.52 14.92 14.11
CA VAL A 198 -11.79 16.18 13.89
C VAL A 198 -10.43 15.91 13.24
N LEU A 199 -9.70 14.90 13.71
CA LEU A 199 -8.40 14.51 13.17
C LEU A 199 -8.50 14.01 11.73
N ALA A 200 -9.55 13.23 11.40
CA ALA A 200 -9.81 12.77 10.05
C ALA A 200 -10.03 13.95 9.10
N LEU A 201 -10.86 14.93 9.48
CA LEU A 201 -11.07 16.14 8.69
C LEU A 201 -9.79 16.95 8.53
N ALA A 202 -8.99 17.08 9.61
CA ALA A 202 -7.71 17.77 9.58
C ALA A 202 -6.68 17.11 8.63
N LEU A 203 -6.63 15.77 8.58
CA LEU A 203 -5.76 15.01 7.67
C LEU A 203 -6.25 15.05 6.21
N ILE A 204 -7.55 15.17 5.98
CA ILE A 204 -8.14 15.30 4.65
C ILE A 204 -7.79 16.66 4.03
N TRP A 205 -7.74 17.73 4.84
CA TRP A 205 -7.50 19.09 4.36
C TRP A 205 -6.23 19.27 3.48
N PRO A 206 -5.01 18.89 3.91
CA PRO A 206 -3.82 19.02 3.08
C PRO A 206 -3.88 18.15 1.81
N ASN A 207 -4.56 16.99 1.89
CA ASN A 207 -4.75 16.12 0.73
C ASN A 207 -5.63 16.78 -0.35
N ILE A 208 -6.71 17.47 0.06
CA ILE A 208 -7.59 18.19 -0.87
C ILE A 208 -6.85 19.36 -1.52
N GLN A 209 -6.07 20.12 -0.74
CA GLN A 209 -5.30 21.23 -1.31
C GLN A 209 -4.29 20.74 -2.35
N MET A 210 -3.54 19.69 -2.03
CA MET A 210 -2.61 19.07 -2.97
C MET A 210 -3.32 18.52 -4.21
N ALA A 211 -4.50 17.92 -4.07
CA ALA A 211 -5.29 17.45 -5.20
C ALA A 211 -5.74 18.61 -6.10
N ARG A 212 -6.22 19.71 -5.51
CA ARG A 212 -6.66 20.91 -6.23
C ARG A 212 -5.51 21.59 -6.97
N GLU A 213 -4.35 21.71 -6.35
CA GLU A 213 -3.16 22.27 -6.99
C GLU A 213 -2.67 21.42 -8.16
N ARG A 214 -2.72 20.08 -8.03
CA ARG A 214 -2.35 19.18 -9.13
C ARG A 214 -3.36 19.24 -10.26
N SER A 215 -4.66 19.18 -9.96
CA SER A 215 -5.70 19.23 -10.99
C SER A 215 -5.70 20.56 -11.73
N ALA A 216 -5.37 21.67 -11.06
CA ALA A 216 -5.27 22.98 -11.71
C ALA A 216 -4.08 23.10 -12.69
N ARG A 217 -3.04 22.28 -12.53
CA ARG A 217 -1.85 22.28 -13.40
C ARG A 217 -1.91 21.27 -14.54
N LEU A 218 -2.84 20.32 -14.47
CA LEU A 218 -3.02 19.29 -15.50
C LEU A 218 -3.99 19.82 -16.54
N GLY A 219 -3.48 20.15 -17.72
CA GLY A 219 -4.30 20.33 -18.91
C GLY A 219 -4.92 19.02 -19.37
N THR A 220 -5.88 19.07 -20.28
CA THR A 220 -6.38 17.88 -20.96
C THR A 220 -5.24 17.21 -21.73
N VAL A 221 -5.26 15.87 -21.81
CA VAL A 221 -4.21 15.08 -22.50
C VAL A 221 -4.08 15.51 -23.97
N LEU A 222 -5.21 15.85 -24.58
CA LEU A 222 -5.30 16.41 -25.92
C LEU A 222 -6.01 17.76 -25.86
N GLN A 223 -5.58 18.70 -26.70
CA GLN A 223 -6.31 19.94 -26.95
C GLN A 223 -7.44 19.69 -27.95
N GLN A 224 -8.44 20.56 -27.96
CA GLN A 224 -9.61 20.42 -28.83
C GLN A 224 -9.24 20.38 -30.32
N ALA A 225 -8.21 21.12 -30.73
CA ALA A 225 -7.68 21.09 -32.10
C ALA A 225 -7.02 19.74 -32.45
N GLU A 226 -6.34 19.09 -31.50
CA GLU A 226 -5.71 17.79 -31.71
C GLU A 226 -6.75 16.67 -31.80
N VAL A 227 -7.83 16.77 -31.02
CA VAL A 227 -8.97 15.86 -31.12
C VAL A 227 -9.67 16.00 -32.48
N GLN A 228 -9.87 17.23 -32.97
CA GLN A 228 -10.43 17.46 -34.30
C GLN A 228 -9.55 16.90 -35.40
N LEU A 229 -8.23 17.07 -35.29
CA LEU A 229 -7.28 16.48 -36.24
C LEU A 229 -7.35 14.94 -36.25
N LEU A 230 -7.48 14.31 -35.07
CA LEU A 230 -7.65 12.86 -34.97
C LEU A 230 -8.97 12.39 -35.57
N ASP A 231 -10.06 13.12 -35.36
CA ASP A 231 -11.37 12.82 -35.93
C ASP A 231 -11.37 12.99 -37.47
N ASP A 232 -10.67 14.00 -37.99
CA ASP A 232 -10.49 14.20 -39.42
C ASP A 232 -9.65 13.08 -40.06
N ILE A 233 -8.58 12.64 -39.39
CA ILE A 233 -7.77 11.48 -39.82
C ILE A 233 -8.63 10.21 -39.80
N HIS A 234 -9.42 10.00 -38.75
CA HIS A 234 -10.31 8.85 -38.63
C HIS A 234 -11.29 8.79 -39.80
N LYS A 235 -11.94 9.92 -40.13
CA LYS A 235 -12.86 10.05 -41.27
C LYS A 235 -12.20 9.84 -42.63
N ALA A 236 -10.93 10.20 -42.77
CA ALA A 236 -10.18 10.03 -44.01
C ALA A 236 -9.54 8.64 -44.17
N SER A 237 -9.46 7.85 -43.10
CA SER A 237 -8.82 6.53 -43.07
C SER A 237 -9.81 5.38 -43.32
N ASN A 238 -9.30 4.28 -43.89
CA ASN A 238 -10.07 3.05 -44.04
C ASN A 238 -9.66 2.00 -42.99
N PRO A 239 -10.55 1.06 -42.64
CA PRO A 239 -10.20 -0.07 -41.78
C PRO A 239 -9.02 -0.87 -42.37
N GLY A 240 -7.88 -0.89 -41.67
CA GLY A 240 -6.65 -1.54 -42.12
C GLY A 240 -5.48 -0.57 -42.42
N ASP A 241 -5.74 0.74 -42.47
CA ASP A 241 -4.71 1.75 -42.60
C ASP A 241 -3.90 1.92 -41.30
N TYR A 242 -2.60 2.21 -41.42
CA TYR A 242 -1.69 2.37 -40.29
C TYR A 242 -1.26 3.84 -40.15
N VAL A 243 -1.35 4.36 -38.93
CA VAL A 243 -0.83 5.68 -38.58
C VAL A 243 0.41 5.51 -37.71
N HIS A 244 1.54 6.07 -38.16
CA HIS A 244 2.78 6.08 -37.40
C HIS A 244 2.84 7.30 -36.49
N THR A 245 2.83 7.08 -35.18
CA THR A 245 2.99 8.13 -34.17
C THR A 245 4.02 7.73 -33.11
N TRP A 246 4.42 8.71 -32.29
CA TRP A 246 5.20 8.43 -31.09
C TRP A 246 4.36 7.62 -30.08
N TRP A 247 5.00 6.77 -29.28
CA TRP A 247 4.31 5.81 -28.41
C TRP A 247 3.37 6.46 -27.38
N ASP A 248 3.61 7.72 -26.99
CA ASP A 248 2.71 8.50 -26.12
C ASP A 248 1.33 8.78 -26.75
N TRP A 249 1.24 8.83 -28.08
CA TRP A 249 0.01 9.09 -28.83
C TRP A 249 -0.71 7.82 -29.26
N GLY A 250 -0.11 6.65 -29.06
CA GLY A 250 -0.62 5.38 -29.58
C GLY A 250 -2.03 5.07 -29.11
N THR A 251 -2.34 5.31 -27.83
CA THR A 251 -3.69 5.07 -27.28
C THR A 251 -4.73 6.05 -27.79
N ALA A 252 -4.35 7.30 -28.06
CA ALA A 252 -5.25 8.35 -28.54
C ALA A 252 -5.58 8.21 -30.03
N VAL A 253 -4.67 7.66 -30.81
CA VAL A 253 -4.86 7.41 -32.26
C VAL A 253 -5.68 6.14 -32.50
N TRP A 254 -5.69 5.22 -31.54
CA TRP A 254 -6.42 3.95 -31.63
C TRP A 254 -7.86 4.02 -31.14
N SER A 255 -8.22 5.09 -30.41
CA SER A 255 -9.57 5.36 -29.88
C SER A 255 -10.42 6.14 -30.86
#